data_AF-A0A9P8TNE1-F1
#
_entry.id   AF-A0A9P8TNE1-F1
#
_cell.length_a   1.000
_cell.length_b   1.000
_cell.length_c   1.000
_cell.angle_alpha   90.00
_cell.angle_beta   90.00
_cell.angle_gamma   90.00
#
_symmetry.space_group_name_H-M   'P 1'
#
loop_
_entity.id
_entity.type
_entity.pdbx_description
1 polymer ?
#
loop_
_entity_poly.entity_id
_entity_poly.type
_entity_poly.pdbx_seq_one_letter_code
_entity_poly.pdbx_strand_id
1 'polypeptide(L)'
;RSAYFFFMANPPVKPIPVVMEPSGYLTRMLKINQGTDYVPPEDAAAPTSESHTKFYLYKFDESSPNGQKIPLINSKSYYTIGKDPQTNDIVVADELVSANHAVLQFRSKN
;
A
#
# COMPACT_ATOMS: atom_id res chain seq x y z
N ARG A 1 -37.20 -28.48 61.53
CA ARG A 1 -35.84 -28.19 61.00
C ARG A 1 -36.03 -27.69 59.58
N SER A 2 -35.98 -26.36 59.37
CA SER A 2 -36.17 -25.75 58.05
C SER A 2 -34.81 -25.51 57.41
N ALA A 3 -34.56 -26.10 56.23
CA ALA A 3 -33.33 -25.93 55.49
C ALA A 3 -33.49 -24.75 54.52
N TYR A 4 -32.68 -23.70 54.72
CA TYR A 4 -32.60 -22.58 53.79
C TYR A 4 -31.71 -22.98 52.60
N PHE A 5 -32.28 -23.04 51.41
CA PHE A 5 -31.52 -23.15 50.16
C PHE A 5 -31.05 -21.76 49.73
N PHE A 6 -29.74 -21.51 49.79
CA PHE A 6 -29.14 -20.33 49.18
C PHE A 6 -29.04 -20.53 47.66
N PHE A 7 -29.86 -19.83 46.90
CA PHE A 7 -29.63 -19.64 45.47
C PHE A 7 -28.52 -18.62 45.28
N MET A 8 -27.33 -19.06 44.90
CA MET A 8 -26.30 -18.15 44.39
C MET A 8 -26.73 -17.65 43.01
N ALA A 9 -27.09 -16.37 42.91
CA ALA A 9 -27.30 -15.73 41.62
C ALA A 9 -25.95 -15.61 40.89
N ASN A 10 -25.86 -16.16 39.68
CA ASN A 10 -24.66 -16.02 38.86
C ASN A 10 -24.40 -14.53 38.56
N PRO A 11 -23.15 -14.06 38.66
CA PRO A 11 -22.83 -12.66 38.41
C PRO A 11 -23.15 -12.29 36.94
N PRO A 12 -23.64 -11.07 36.69
CA PRO A 12 -23.98 -10.64 35.33
C PRO A 12 -22.71 -10.60 34.47
N VAL A 13 -22.61 -11.52 33.52
CA VAL A 13 -21.52 -11.55 32.54
C VAL A 13 -21.77 -10.40 31.56
N LYS A 14 -20.89 -9.38 31.58
CA LYS A 14 -20.89 -8.37 30.53
C LYS A 14 -20.40 -9.03 29.23
N PRO A 15 -21.17 -8.95 28.14
CA PRO A 15 -20.74 -9.54 26.87
C PRO A 15 -19.44 -8.88 26.41
N ILE A 16 -18.51 -9.69 25.93
CA ILE A 16 -17.25 -9.20 25.35
C ILE A 16 -17.62 -8.39 24.10
N PRO A 17 -17.17 -7.13 23.98
CA PRO A 17 -17.48 -6.31 22.81
C PRO A 17 -16.82 -6.92 21.57
N VAL A 18 -17.62 -7.23 20.57
CA VAL A 18 -17.14 -7.68 19.25
C VAL A 18 -16.87 -6.44 18.41
N VAL A 19 -15.61 -6.21 18.09
CA VAL A 19 -15.19 -5.15 17.17
C VAL A 19 -15.22 -5.71 15.75
N MET A 20 -16.10 -5.18 14.90
CA MET A 20 -16.26 -5.61 13.50
C MET A 20 -15.33 -4.84 12.54
N GLU A 21 -14.47 -3.97 13.07
CA GLU A 21 -13.53 -3.17 12.28
C GLU A 21 -12.31 -4.00 11.89
N PRO A 22 -11.72 -3.74 10.70
CA PRO A 22 -10.52 -4.42 10.28
C PRO A 22 -9.37 -4.06 11.23
N SER A 23 -8.77 -5.08 11.84
CA SER A 23 -7.68 -4.93 12.81
C SER A 23 -6.36 -4.42 12.19
N GLY A 24 -6.30 -4.23 10.87
CA GLY A 24 -5.09 -3.90 10.11
C GLY A 24 -4.04 -5.01 10.08
N TYR A 25 -4.16 -6.06 10.91
CA TYR A 25 -3.20 -7.16 10.98
C TYR A 25 -3.14 -7.96 9.68
N LEU A 26 -4.30 -8.29 9.10
CA LEU A 26 -4.38 -8.96 7.81
C LEU A 26 -3.73 -8.13 6.70
N THR A 27 -4.03 -6.83 6.66
CA THR A 27 -3.41 -5.89 5.72
C THR A 27 -1.90 -5.82 5.91
N ARG A 28 -1.41 -5.78 7.15
CA ARG A 28 0.03 -5.79 7.46
C ARG A 28 0.70 -7.07 6.98
N MET A 29 0.04 -8.21 7.13
CA MET A 29 0.59 -9.50 6.68
C MET A 29 0.68 -9.57 5.16
N LEU A 30 -0.32 -9.03 4.45
CA LEU A 30 -0.27 -8.88 2.99
C LEU A 30 0.89 -7.98 2.56
N LYS A 31 1.09 -6.85 3.24
CA LYS A 31 2.21 -5.92 2.98
C LYS A 31 3.58 -6.58 3.16
N ILE A 32 3.77 -7.38 4.20
CA ILE A 32 5.03 -8.09 4.45
C ILE A 32 5.35 -9.06 3.30
N ASN A 33 4.34 -9.75 2.77
CA ASN A 33 4.53 -10.70 1.67
C ASN A 33 4.73 -10.01 0.31
N GLN A 34 4.12 -8.84 0.09
CA GLN A 34 4.17 -8.12 -1.18
C GLN A 34 5.29 -7.07 -1.24
N GLY A 35 5.84 -6.66 -0.10
CA GLY A 35 6.85 -5.61 0.02
C GLY A 35 6.33 -4.18 -0.23
N THR A 36 5.09 -4.02 -0.69
CA THR A 36 4.49 -2.71 -0.96
C THR A 36 3.05 -2.65 -0.43
N ASP A 37 2.56 -1.44 -0.19
CA ASP A 37 1.18 -1.18 0.24
C ASP A 37 0.18 -1.18 -0.92
N TYR A 38 0.67 -1.23 -2.16
CA TYR A 38 -0.11 -1.02 -3.35
C TYR A 38 -0.40 -2.35 -4.05
N VAL A 39 -1.68 -2.60 -4.31
CA VAL A 39 -2.13 -3.72 -5.12
C VAL A 39 -2.56 -3.17 -6.49
N PRO A 40 -1.90 -3.57 -7.59
CA PRO A 40 -2.28 -3.12 -8.93
C PRO A 40 -3.68 -3.63 -9.29
N PRO A 41 -4.45 -2.88 -10.09
CA PRO A 41 -5.78 -3.28 -10.53
C PRO A 41 -5.72 -4.44 -11.53
N GLU A 42 -6.85 -5.12 -11.74
CA GLU A 42 -6.95 -6.27 -12.66
C GLU A 42 -6.65 -5.91 -14.13
N ASP A 43 -6.88 -4.66 -14.53
CA ASP A 43 -6.60 -4.14 -15.87
C ASP A 43 -5.18 -3.52 -16.00
N ALA A 44 -4.32 -3.77 -15.02
CA ALA A 44 -2.92 -3.38 -15.07
C ALA A 44 -2.22 -4.04 -16.26
N ALA A 45 -1.64 -3.22 -17.13
CA ALA A 45 -0.92 -3.69 -18.32
C ALA A 45 0.43 -3.01 -18.40
N ALA A 46 1.50 -3.79 -18.57
CA ALA A 46 2.83 -3.23 -18.78
C ALA A 46 2.98 -2.75 -20.23
N PRO A 47 3.64 -1.61 -20.48
CA PRO A 47 3.90 -1.13 -21.84
C PRO A 47 4.95 -2.04 -22.52
N THR A 48 4.50 -3.02 -23.32
CA THR A 48 5.41 -3.94 -24.03
C THR A 48 6.16 -3.25 -25.17
N SER A 49 7.27 -3.84 -25.60
CA SER A 49 8.08 -3.37 -26.75
C SER A 49 7.28 -3.28 -28.07
N GLU A 50 6.16 -3.99 -28.16
CA GLU A 50 5.24 -3.99 -29.30
C GLU A 50 4.36 -2.73 -29.34
N SER A 51 4.08 -2.14 -28.17
CA SER A 51 3.56 -0.79 -28.08
C SER A 51 4.69 0.16 -28.52
N HIS A 52 4.58 0.71 -29.73
CA HIS A 52 5.52 1.71 -30.27
C HIS A 52 5.70 2.97 -29.40
N THR A 53 4.94 3.11 -28.31
CA THR A 53 5.01 4.22 -27.35
C THR A 53 6.05 3.94 -26.26
N LYS A 54 7.05 4.82 -26.16
CA LYS A 54 8.04 4.80 -25.08
C LYS A 54 7.68 5.85 -24.04
N PHE A 55 7.62 5.45 -22.77
CA PHE A 55 7.39 6.35 -21.65
C PHE A 55 8.71 6.75 -21.02
N TYR A 56 8.84 8.04 -20.69
CA TYR A 56 10.01 8.57 -20.02
C TYR A 56 9.57 9.42 -18.83
N LEU A 57 10.25 9.24 -17.70
CA LEU A 57 10.04 10.05 -16.52
C LEU A 57 11.29 10.89 -16.27
N TYR A 58 11.08 12.18 -16.02
CA TYR A 58 12.14 13.14 -15.74
C TYR A 58 11.83 13.85 -14.43
N LYS A 59 12.83 13.94 -13.56
CA LYS A 59 12.81 14.73 -12.33
C LYS A 59 13.57 16.02 -12.57
N PHE A 60 12.96 17.15 -12.23
CA PHE A 60 13.62 18.45 -12.28
C PHE A 60 13.82 18.92 -10.84
N ASP A 61 15.03 19.39 -10.53
CA ASP A 61 15.36 20.03 -9.26
C ASP A 61 16.33 21.19 -9.51
N GLU A 62 16.56 22.02 -8.49
CA GLU A 62 17.45 23.19 -8.59
C GLU A 62 18.88 22.79 -8.98
N SER A 63 19.31 21.58 -8.62
CA SER A 63 20.62 21.03 -8.99
C SER A 63 20.67 20.43 -10.40
N SER A 64 19.52 20.12 -11.01
CA SER A 64 19.37 19.43 -12.28
C SER A 64 18.41 20.19 -13.20
N PRO A 65 18.80 21.39 -13.69
CA PRO A 65 17.94 22.21 -14.55
C PRO A 65 17.61 21.53 -15.88
N ASN A 66 18.46 20.61 -16.35
CA ASN A 66 18.23 19.82 -17.57
C ASN A 66 17.35 18.58 -17.34
N GLY A 67 16.93 18.31 -16.10
CA GLY A 67 16.16 17.15 -15.71
C GLY A 67 16.99 15.87 -15.62
N GLN A 68 16.84 15.14 -14.52
CA GLN A 68 17.37 13.80 -14.34
C GLN A 68 16.36 12.79 -14.89
N LYS A 69 16.78 12.00 -15.90
CA LYS A 69 15.96 10.91 -16.42
C LYS A 69 15.92 9.76 -15.43
N ILE A 70 14.71 9.34 -15.06
CA ILE A 70 14.47 8.15 -14.24
C ILE A 70 14.27 6.96 -15.19
N PRO A 71 15.08 5.89 -15.06
CA PRO A 71 14.93 4.72 -15.91
C PRO A 71 13.65 3.98 -15.56
N LEU A 72 12.72 3.93 -16.51
CA LEU A 72 11.54 3.07 -16.45
C LEU A 72 11.85 1.75 -17.17
N ILE A 73 11.51 0.64 -16.53
CA ILE A 73 11.61 -0.71 -17.09
C ILE A 73 10.27 -1.06 -17.78
N ASN A 74 10.28 -1.18 -19.11
CA ASN A 74 9.05 -1.44 -19.89
C ASN A 74 8.30 -2.75 -19.51
N SER A 75 8.85 -3.61 -18.64
CA SER A 75 8.17 -4.80 -18.15
C SER A 75 7.28 -4.58 -16.91
N LYS A 76 7.33 -3.40 -16.28
CA LYS A 76 6.57 -3.11 -15.06
C LYS A 76 5.30 -2.32 -15.35
N SER A 77 4.16 -2.77 -14.81
CA SER A 77 2.87 -2.10 -14.96
C SER A 77 2.66 -0.94 -13.98
N TYR A 78 3.48 -0.84 -12.93
CA TYR A 78 3.37 0.25 -11.95
C TYR A 78 4.71 0.64 -11.34
N TYR A 79 4.81 1.86 -10.82
CA TYR A 79 5.97 2.36 -10.08
C TYR A 79 5.53 3.09 -8.82
N THR A 80 6.13 2.76 -7.69
CA THR A 80 5.87 3.44 -6.40
C THR A 80 6.82 4.61 -6.22
N ILE A 81 6.28 5.73 -5.74
CA ILE A 81 7.00 6.99 -5.51
C ILE A 81 6.87 7.35 -4.04
N GLY A 82 8.00 7.60 -3.37
CA GLY A 82 7.99 7.96 -1.96
C GLY A 82 9.38 8.27 -1.42
N LYS A 83 9.45 8.48 -0.11
CA LYS A 83 10.69 8.82 0.59
C LYS A 83 11.54 7.60 0.93
N ASP A 84 10.92 6.44 1.15
CA ASP A 84 11.62 5.24 1.62
C ASP A 84 12.21 4.44 0.45
N PRO A 85 13.55 4.28 0.37
CA PRO A 85 14.20 3.50 -0.69
C PRO A 85 13.95 2.00 -0.62
N GLN A 86 13.46 1.47 0.51
CA GLN A 86 13.19 0.04 0.66
C GLN A 86 11.83 -0.37 0.07
N THR A 87 10.87 0.56 0.01
CA THR A 87 9.49 0.28 -0.45
C THR A 87 9.15 0.91 -1.79
N ASN A 88 9.93 1.92 -2.24
CA ASN A 88 9.63 2.67 -3.45
C ASN A 88 10.63 2.44 -4.58
N ASP A 89 10.13 2.35 -5.80
CA ASP A 89 10.97 2.33 -7.01
C ASP A 89 11.62 3.69 -7.27
N ILE A 90 10.87 4.76 -6.99
CA ILE A 90 11.27 6.14 -7.25
C ILE A 90 11.36 6.88 -5.91
N VAL A 91 12.58 7.20 -5.53
CA VAL A 91 12.86 7.84 -4.24
C VAL A 91 12.93 9.35 -4.40
N VAL A 92 12.11 10.06 -3.63
CA VAL A 92 12.12 11.52 -3.55
C VAL A 92 12.51 11.91 -2.13
N ALA A 93 13.72 12.44 -1.98
CA ALA A 93 14.28 12.87 -0.70
C ALA A 93 13.76 14.27 -0.32
N ASP A 94 12.48 14.37 -0.03
CA ASP A 94 11.81 15.58 0.44
C ASP A 94 11.10 15.29 1.78
N GLU A 95 11.04 16.28 2.66
CA GLU A 95 10.38 16.15 3.97
C GLU A 95 8.85 16.16 3.86
N LEU A 96 8.30 16.83 2.85
CA LEU A 96 6.86 16.89 2.59
C LEU A 96 6.34 15.61 1.93
N VAL A 97 7.23 14.77 1.42
CA VAL A 97 6.89 13.51 0.76
C VAL A 97 6.75 12.39 1.79
N SER A 98 5.60 11.72 1.77
CA SER A 98 5.32 10.58 2.63
C SER A 98 6.17 9.36 2.27
N ALA A 99 6.27 8.39 3.20
CA ALA A 99 7.00 7.15 2.97
C ALA A 99 6.51 6.42 1.69
N ASN A 100 5.20 6.30 1.49
CA ASN A 100 4.57 5.86 0.25
C ASN A 100 3.64 6.98 -0.22
N HIS A 101 4.07 7.78 -1.21
CA HIS A 101 3.41 9.04 -1.54
C HIS A 101 2.47 8.93 -2.75
N ALA A 102 2.94 8.30 -3.83
CA ALA A 102 2.17 8.17 -5.06
C ALA A 102 2.52 6.89 -5.80
N VAL A 103 1.64 6.49 -6.73
CA VAL A 103 1.87 5.35 -7.62
C VAL A 103 1.56 5.76 -9.05
N LEU A 104 2.49 5.47 -9.95
CA LEU A 104 2.30 5.59 -11.39
C LEU A 104 1.86 4.23 -11.92
N GLN A 105 0.64 4.13 -12.44
CA GLN A 105 0.03 2.86 -12.89
C GLN A 105 -0.32 2.93 -14.38
N PHE A 106 0.15 1.94 -15.14
CA PHE A 106 -0.25 1.71 -16.53
C PHE A 106 -1.44 0.76 -16.58
N ARG A 107 -2.49 1.14 -17.31
CA ARG A 107 -3.73 0.36 -17.44
C ARG A 107 -4.09 0.24 -18.91
N SER A 108 -4.59 -0.93 -19.30
CA SER A 108 -5.17 -1.09 -20.63
C SER A 108 -6.57 -0.51 -20.63
N LYS A 109 -6.84 0.40 -21.56
CA LYS A 109 -8.22 0.79 -21.86
C LYS A 109 -8.80 -0.27 -22.78
N ASN A 110 -9.62 -1.16 -22.24
CA ASN A 110 -10.54 -1.96 -23.06
C ASN A 110 -11.49 -1.04 -23.84
#